data_AF-A0A1C5J3P1-F1
#
_entry.id   AF-A0A1C5J3P1-F1
#
_cell.length_a   1.000
_cell.length_b   1.000
_cell.length_c   1.000
_cell.angle_alpha   90.00
_cell.angle_beta   90.00
_cell.angle_gamma   90.00
#
_symmetry.space_group_name_H-M   'P 1'
#
loop_
_entity.id
_entity.type
_entity.pdbx_description
1 polymer ?
#
loop_
_entity_poly.entity_id
_entity_poly.type
_entity_poly.pdbx_seq_one_letter_code
_entity_poly.pdbx_strand_id
1 'polypeptide(L)'
;MGMYASVRGWLEIDVKQRREAEEIIRRHHDDLYSGGWAFPTAPFNWTLYLFYGGDIHEARLLWLRARLDELAAMRPVDDDGDRPVGLFLVTDERGGATGWAVRDGRIREEATPSLSWLRE
;
A
#
# COMPACT_ATOMS: atom_id res chain seq x y z
N MET A 1 15.08 -18.57 -12.18
CA MET A 1 15.05 -17.73 -10.98
C MET A 1 14.17 -16.54 -11.31
N GLY A 2 13.09 -16.31 -10.56
CA GLY A 2 12.26 -15.13 -10.76
C GLY A 2 12.81 -13.95 -9.99
N MET A 3 12.64 -12.74 -10.51
CA MET A 3 13.06 -11.50 -9.83
C MET A 3 12.01 -11.10 -8.81
N TYR A 4 12.49 -10.58 -7.68
CA TYR A 4 11.67 -10.04 -6.62
C TYR A 4 11.82 -8.52 -6.57
N ALA A 5 10.78 -7.87 -6.07
CA ALA A 5 10.81 -6.47 -5.71
C ALA A 5 10.37 -6.33 -4.25
N SER A 6 11.08 -5.51 -3.51
CA SER A 6 10.68 -5.13 -2.16
C SER A 6 9.63 -4.03 -2.25
N VAL A 7 8.48 -4.23 -1.61
CA VAL A 7 7.43 -3.22 -1.49
C VAL A 7 7.27 -2.82 -0.03
N ARG A 8 7.36 -1.53 0.25
CA ARG A 8 7.21 -0.99 1.61
C ARG A 8 6.49 0.35 1.60
N GLY A 9 5.54 0.54 2.50
CA GLY A 9 4.77 1.77 2.52
C GLY A 9 3.65 1.77 3.55
N TRP A 10 2.84 2.81 3.46
CA TRP A 10 1.71 3.02 4.34
C TRP A 10 0.52 3.65 3.61
N LEU A 11 -0.66 3.45 4.18
CA LEU A 11 -1.92 4.05 3.79
C LEU A 11 -2.60 4.62 5.03
N GLU A 12 -2.84 5.92 5.02
CA GLU A 12 -3.69 6.65 5.95
C GLU A 12 -5.15 6.47 5.55
N ILE A 13 -5.95 6.01 6.50
CA ILE A 13 -7.40 5.85 6.37
C ILE A 13 -8.08 6.34 7.64
N ASP A 14 -9.37 6.67 7.55
CA ASP A 14 -10.19 6.94 8.72
C ASP A 14 -10.46 5.64 9.49
N VAL A 15 -10.53 5.71 10.82
CA VAL A 15 -10.79 4.53 11.68
C VAL A 15 -12.08 3.79 11.30
N LYS A 16 -13.10 4.49 10.80
CA LYS A 16 -14.38 3.90 10.34
C LYS A 16 -14.23 3.09 9.05
N GLN A 17 -13.17 3.33 8.25
CA GLN A 17 -12.84 2.53 7.05
C GLN A 17 -12.12 1.22 7.38
N ARG A 18 -11.67 1.02 8.63
CA ARG A 18 -10.91 -0.17 9.04
C ARG A 18 -11.56 -1.48 8.60
N ARG A 19 -12.85 -1.65 8.87
CA ARG A 19 -13.58 -2.88 8.55
C ARG A 19 -13.64 -3.14 7.04
N GLU A 20 -13.81 -2.09 6.24
CA GLU A 20 -13.82 -2.21 4.78
C GLU A 20 -12.42 -2.58 4.25
N ALA A 21 -11.37 -1.96 4.79
CA ALA A 21 -10.00 -2.28 4.42
C ALA A 21 -9.60 -3.72 4.77
N GLU A 22 -9.93 -4.19 5.99
CA GLU A 22 -9.72 -5.58 6.41
C GLU A 22 -10.48 -6.55 5.48
N GLU A 23 -11.70 -6.21 5.08
CA GLU A 23 -12.51 -7.03 4.17
C GLU A 23 -11.93 -7.09 2.75
N ILE A 24 -11.43 -5.98 2.20
CA ILE A 24 -10.75 -5.94 0.90
C ILE A 24 -9.53 -6.87 0.91
N ILE A 25 -8.71 -6.80 1.96
CA ILE A 25 -7.50 -7.64 2.07
C ILE A 25 -7.89 -9.11 2.24
N ARG A 26 -8.89 -9.41 3.09
CA ARG A 26 -9.37 -10.77 3.34
C ARG A 26 -9.97 -11.41 2.08
N ARG A 27 -10.76 -10.68 1.29
CA ARG A 27 -11.40 -11.20 0.07
C ARG A 27 -10.38 -11.65 -0.97
N HIS A 28 -9.23 -10.98 -1.01
CA HIS A 28 -8.18 -11.23 -1.98
C HIS A 28 -6.93 -11.79 -1.32
N HIS A 29 -7.13 -12.56 -0.24
CA HIS A 29 -6.06 -13.20 0.50
C HIS A 29 -5.18 -14.04 -0.44
N ASP A 30 -3.87 -13.83 -0.32
CA ASP A 30 -2.83 -14.64 -0.93
C ASP A 30 -1.96 -15.20 0.19
N ASP A 31 -1.77 -16.52 0.20
CA ASP A 31 -1.09 -17.23 1.28
C ASP A 31 0.36 -16.78 1.50
N LEU A 32 0.99 -16.18 0.49
CA LEU A 32 2.37 -15.71 0.57
C LEU A 32 2.44 -14.20 0.83
N TYR A 33 1.62 -13.41 0.13
CA TYR A 33 1.81 -11.96 0.09
C TYR A 33 0.87 -11.17 1.01
N SER A 34 -0.23 -11.77 1.48
CA SER A 34 -1.13 -11.09 2.42
C SER A 34 -0.52 -10.91 3.82
N GLY A 35 0.47 -11.72 4.19
CA GLY A 35 1.19 -11.58 5.47
C GLY A 35 2.00 -10.30 5.62
N GLY A 36 2.25 -9.57 4.52
CA GLY A 36 2.95 -8.27 4.55
C GLY A 36 2.09 -7.11 5.08
N TRP A 37 0.78 -7.28 5.20
CA TRP A 37 -0.11 -6.25 5.74
C TRP A 37 -0.05 -6.20 7.27
N ALA A 38 0.08 -5.00 7.83
CA ALA A 38 0.00 -4.77 9.26
C ALA A 38 -1.03 -3.69 9.59
N PHE A 39 -1.93 -4.05 10.50
CA PHE A 39 -2.94 -3.17 11.07
C PHE A 39 -2.55 -2.80 12.51
N PRO A 40 -2.39 -1.51 12.82
CA PRO A 40 -2.27 -1.09 14.21
C PRO A 40 -3.45 -1.58 15.04
N THR A 41 -3.17 -2.05 16.25
CA THR A 41 -4.20 -2.54 17.17
C THR A 41 -5.18 -1.43 17.56
N ALA A 42 -4.66 -0.22 17.78
CA ALA A 42 -5.42 0.99 18.07
C ALA A 42 -5.07 2.11 17.05
N PRO A 43 -6.03 2.97 16.69
CA PRO A 43 -5.75 4.18 15.92
C PRO A 43 -4.91 5.16 16.73
N PHE A 44 -4.21 6.07 16.04
CA PHE A 44 -3.58 7.22 16.67
C PHE A 44 -4.52 8.42 16.49
N ASN A 45 -5.31 8.72 17.52
CA ASN A 45 -6.43 9.67 17.46
C ASN A 45 -7.53 9.21 16.48
N TRP A 46 -7.81 9.98 15.44
CA TRP A 46 -8.85 9.70 14.43
C TRP A 46 -8.32 8.99 13.17
N THR A 47 -7.00 8.89 13.02
CA THR A 47 -6.35 8.32 11.83
C THR A 47 -5.80 6.92 12.11
N LEU A 48 -5.96 6.02 11.13
CA LEU A 48 -5.34 4.69 11.11
C LEU A 48 -4.34 4.61 9.96
N TYR A 49 -3.11 4.18 10.27
CA TYR A 49 -2.06 3.94 9.29
C TYR A 49 -1.94 2.44 9.05
N LEU A 50 -2.40 1.95 7.91
CA LEU A 50 -2.14 0.60 7.43
C LEU A 50 -0.74 0.55 6.84
N PHE A 51 0.00 -0.51 7.13
CA PHE A 51 1.35 -0.70 6.59
C PHE A 51 1.40 -1.92 5.68
N TYR A 52 2.25 -1.86 4.67
CA TYR A 52 2.69 -3.03 3.92
C TYR A 52 4.21 -3.09 3.90
N GLY A 53 4.76 -4.27 4.12
CA GLY A 53 6.17 -4.58 3.92
C GLY A 53 6.33 -6.02 3.48
N GLY A 54 6.97 -6.24 2.33
CA GLY A 54 7.26 -7.59 1.87
C GLY A 54 7.96 -7.64 0.52
N ASP A 55 8.63 -8.75 0.26
CA ASP A 55 9.27 -9.02 -1.02
C ASP A 55 8.31 -9.83 -1.90
N ILE A 56 8.00 -9.29 -3.07
CA ILE A 56 7.00 -9.83 -3.98
C ILE A 56 7.68 -10.21 -5.27
N HIS A 57 7.37 -11.40 -5.77
CA HIS A 57 7.80 -11.81 -7.11
C HIS A 57 7.22 -10.84 -8.14
N GLU A 58 8.01 -10.32 -9.10
CA GLU A 58 7.56 -9.26 -10.02
C GLU A 58 6.21 -9.52 -10.69
N ALA A 59 5.97 -10.77 -11.12
CA ALA A 59 4.70 -11.20 -11.71
C ALA A 59 3.45 -11.01 -10.81
N ARG A 60 3.64 -10.76 -9.51
CA ARG A 60 2.61 -10.55 -8.48
C ARG A 60 2.54 -9.09 -8.01
N LEU A 61 3.39 -8.20 -8.51
CA LEU A 61 3.30 -6.76 -8.20
C LEU A 61 1.95 -6.16 -8.63
N LEU A 62 1.44 -6.56 -9.80
CA LEU A 62 0.13 -6.11 -10.27
C LEU A 62 -1.01 -6.60 -9.37
N TRP A 63 -0.86 -7.75 -8.71
CA TRP A 63 -1.83 -8.21 -7.72
C TRP A 63 -1.87 -7.26 -6.53
N LEU A 64 -0.71 -6.90 -5.95
CA LEU A 64 -0.65 -5.95 -4.83
C LEU A 64 -1.19 -4.58 -5.24
N ARG A 65 -0.78 -4.10 -6.42
CA ARG A 65 -1.26 -2.82 -6.97
C ARG A 65 -2.78 -2.79 -7.08
N ALA A 66 -3.40 -3.87 -7.58
CA ALA A 66 -4.86 -3.95 -7.64
C ALA A 66 -5.52 -3.90 -6.25
N ARG A 67 -4.88 -4.45 -5.21
CA ARG A 67 -5.38 -4.31 -3.83
C ARG A 67 -5.31 -2.87 -3.35
N LEU A 68 -4.19 -2.20 -3.64
CA LEU A 68 -4.00 -0.79 -3.33
C LEU A 68 -4.98 0.11 -4.08
N ASP A 69 -5.34 -0.22 -5.33
CA ASP A 69 -6.33 0.54 -6.10
C ASP A 69 -7.72 0.40 -5.48
N GLU A 70 -8.11 -0.80 -5.02
CA GLU A 70 -9.37 -1.00 -4.30
C GLU A 70 -9.39 -0.26 -2.96
N LEU A 71 -8.29 -0.32 -2.20
CA LEU A 71 -8.16 0.43 -0.94
C LEU A 71 -8.23 1.94 -1.20
N ALA A 72 -7.54 2.45 -2.22
CA ALA A 72 -7.59 3.86 -2.60
C ALA A 72 -9.02 4.30 -2.93
N ALA A 73 -9.77 3.46 -3.64
CA ALA A 73 -11.12 3.75 -4.09
C ALA A 73 -12.20 3.72 -2.99
N MET A 74 -11.86 3.29 -1.75
CA MET A 74 -12.79 3.32 -0.63
C MET A 74 -13.46 4.70 -0.51
N ARG A 75 -14.74 4.68 -0.16
CA ARG A 75 -15.55 5.91 -0.09
C ARG A 75 -15.10 6.75 1.10
N PRO A 76 -15.16 8.09 0.97
CA PRO A 76 -15.07 8.96 2.13
C PRO A 76 -16.08 8.58 3.21
N VAL A 77 -15.70 8.80 4.46
CA VAL A 77 -16.52 8.45 5.62
C VAL A 77 -17.60 9.49 5.88
N ASP A 78 -17.36 10.73 5.48
CA ASP A 78 -18.23 11.89 5.66
C ASP A 78 -18.15 12.84 4.46
N ASP A 79 -18.84 13.98 4.60
CA ASP A 79 -18.97 14.99 3.55
C ASP A 79 -17.69 15.78 3.30
N ASP A 80 -16.66 15.65 4.16
CA ASP A 80 -15.36 16.30 3.97
C ASP A 80 -14.58 15.64 2.82
N GLY A 81 -14.98 14.44 2.40
CA GLY A 81 -14.46 13.81 1.20
C GLY A 81 -13.09 13.16 1.38
N ASP A 82 -12.65 12.96 2.62
CA ASP A 82 -11.35 12.36 2.94
C ASP A 82 -11.29 10.92 2.41
N ARG A 83 -10.40 10.74 1.43
CA ARG A 83 -10.09 9.44 0.83
C ARG A 83 -8.78 8.92 1.40
N PRO A 84 -8.53 7.60 1.29
CA PRO A 84 -7.24 7.04 1.63
C PRO A 84 -6.09 7.76 0.91
N VAL A 85 -5.02 8.04 1.66
CA VAL A 85 -3.80 8.68 1.17
C VAL A 85 -2.60 7.85 1.60
N GLY A 86 -1.54 7.79 0.81
CA GLY A 86 -0.38 6.99 1.20
C GLY A 86 0.76 7.02 0.20
N LEU A 87 1.83 6.33 0.56
CA LEU A 87 3.00 6.17 -0.28
C LEU A 87 3.56 4.76 -0.10
N PHE A 88 3.81 4.10 -1.23
CA PHE A 88 4.56 2.85 -1.29
C PHE A 88 5.79 3.04 -2.16
N LEU A 89 6.89 2.46 -1.72
CA LEU A 89 8.12 2.38 -2.46
C LEU A 89 8.31 0.95 -2.95
N VAL A 90 8.56 0.81 -4.24
CA VAL A 90 8.93 -0.45 -4.88
C VAL A 90 10.37 -0.36 -5.31
N THR A 91 11.22 -1.25 -4.82
CA THR A 91 12.62 -1.38 -5.25
C THR A 91 12.85 -2.76 -5.84
N ASP A 92 13.42 -2.83 -7.05
CA ASP A 92 13.78 -4.08 -7.70
C ASP A 92 15.24 -4.48 -7.44
N GLU A 93 15.58 -5.74 -7.73
CA GLU A 93 16.95 -6.28 -7.59
C GLU A 93 18.01 -5.61 -8.48
N ARG A 94 17.60 -4.76 -9.43
CA ARG A 94 18.49 -4.04 -10.35
C ARG A 94 18.80 -2.63 -9.85
N GLY A 95 18.31 -2.27 -8.65
CA GLY A 95 18.47 -0.93 -8.07
C GLY A 95 17.49 0.10 -8.64
N GLY A 96 16.47 -0.35 -9.39
CA GLY A 96 15.34 0.48 -9.81
C GLY A 96 14.43 0.78 -8.63
N ALA A 97 13.90 2.01 -8.59
CA ALA A 97 12.97 2.45 -7.56
C ALA A 97 11.80 3.20 -8.20
N THR A 98 10.57 2.85 -7.79
CA THR A 98 9.34 3.53 -8.22
C THR A 98 8.47 3.83 -7.00
N GLY A 99 7.98 5.07 -6.91
CA GLY A 99 7.00 5.46 -5.90
C GLY A 99 5.57 5.23 -6.40
N TRP A 100 4.71 4.73 -5.53
CA TRP A 100 3.26 4.63 -5.73
C TRP A 100 2.57 5.54 -4.72
N ALA A 101 2.15 6.73 -5.18
CA ALA A 101 1.39 7.67 -4.38
C ALA A 101 -0.09 7.33 -4.45
N VAL A 102 -0.72 7.09 -3.30
CA VAL A 102 -2.17 6.90 -3.19
C VAL A 102 -2.80 8.24 -2.85
N ARG A 103 -3.67 8.76 -3.74
CA ARG A 103 -4.40 10.01 -3.52
C ARG A 103 -5.58 10.12 -4.47
N ASP A 104 -6.63 10.81 -4.05
CA ASP A 104 -7.84 11.09 -4.86
C ASP A 104 -8.52 9.81 -5.38
N GLY A 105 -8.47 8.73 -4.61
CA GLY A 105 -9.12 7.47 -5.00
C GLY A 105 -8.33 6.59 -5.97
N ARG A 106 -7.04 6.87 -6.21
CA ARG A 106 -6.22 6.17 -7.20
C ARG A 106 -4.74 6.13 -6.82
N ILE A 107 -4.01 5.23 -7.47
CA ILE A 107 -2.54 5.19 -7.41
C ILE A 107 -1.94 5.98 -8.58
N ARG A 108 -0.91 6.78 -8.30
CA ARG A 108 -0.06 7.41 -9.31
C ARG A 108 1.38 6.93 -9.13
N GLU A 109 2.05 6.66 -10.25
CA GLU A 109 3.49 6.42 -10.21
C GLU A 109 4.22 7.75 -10.14
N GLU A 110 5.19 7.81 -9.23
CA GLU A 110 6.05 8.97 -9.04
C GLU A 110 7.51 8.54 -9.06
N ALA A 111 8.36 9.41 -9.61
CA ALA A 111 9.79 9.22 -9.52
C ALA A 111 10.18 9.24 -8.04
N THR A 112 10.93 8.23 -7.60
CA THR A 112 11.37 8.19 -6.21
C THR A 112 12.36 9.34 -5.95
N PRO A 113 12.24 10.06 -4.82
CA PRO A 113 13.29 10.98 -4.41
C PRO A 113 14.64 10.25 -4.35
N SER A 114 15.73 10.93 -4.72
CA SER A 114 17.07 10.34 -4.73
C SER A 114 17.57 10.09 -3.30
N LEU A 115 17.11 9.00 -2.70
CA LEU A 115 17.54 8.56 -1.38
C LEU A 115 18.73 7.63 -1.54
N SER A 116 19.90 8.06 -1.07
CA SER A 116 21.17 7.34 -1.26
C SER A 116 21.18 5.93 -0.64
N TRP A 117 20.39 5.71 0.42
CA TRP A 117 20.28 4.43 1.12
C TRP A 117 19.34 3.42 0.43
N LEU A 118 18.71 3.78 -0.70
CA LEU A 118 17.87 2.85 -1.49
C LEU A 118 18.65 2.04 -2.52
N ARG A 119 19.94 2.32 -2.72
CA ARG A 119 20.77 1.76 -3.80
C ARG A 119 21.80 0.74 -3.34
N GLU A 120 21.61 0.11 -2.17
CA GLU A 120 22.53 -0.90 -1.64
C GLU A 120 22.33 -2.28 -2.28
#